data_AF-A0A3B8STK7-F1
#
_entry.id   AF-A0A3B8STK7-F1
#
_cell.length_a   1.000
_cell.length_b   1.000
_cell.length_c   1.000
_cell.angle_alpha   90.00
_cell.angle_beta   90.00
_cell.angle_gamma   90.00
#
_symmetry.space_group_name_H-M   'P 1'
#
loop_
_entity.id
_entity.type
_entity.pdbx_description
1 polymer ?
#
loop_
_entity_poly.entity_id
_entity_poly.type
_entity_poly.pdbx_seq_one_letter_code
_entity_poly.pdbx_strand_id
1 'polypeptide(L)'
;MGFFNKFLKKNAVDSNAVVASEIVLPELKKVVEQINIDLPEGEIVKFEDGVLDTSSSLAVQIFKHNLQVLIEEAKRKGKIDNFKLIREDDYFPKDYEWQVASKNTCMERNCLGLSIAIKKKIALEKAGVKTTINGISLPVDDKIIYEAMKGVDKYLGAVYLPVHFRSTKHFTVNTPLGVTGDYNAVETDRNFIVIDDIDSFINSGYAYSVAYHDAYIDVTHKILPVSDNAVILISKDKYDNLIKDEDIKRQLEGRRVVVFNGDEVIAINMILTELGVLPSQIGALYATYDNELKNIISDSIKQVALDNNLLYDKSHAGREGHFSSSFDDMNHDYDRYLNEFIEFLKQKFSEYQSLFTISSVTRSNYADAIVDKIGADRLLAAINEYNTIAIDKFNNRYENYRRDRSNITPEVEEIFKATKGLIQKFYEIGESFDSVLEKDKIEEIIRVFLQGDTVKEQLEAAKVIIDVMTSKMSLSESDEKSIKV
;
A
#
# COMPACT_ATOMS: atom_id res chain seq x y z
N MET A 1 2.79 -54.47 -12.23
CA MET A 1 3.30 -54.10 -13.57
C MET A 1 2.71 -52.72 -13.88
N GLY A 2 3.37 -51.62 -13.53
CA GLY A 2 4.39 -50.93 -14.33
C GLY A 2 3.72 -49.77 -15.09
N PHE A 3 3.79 -48.52 -14.62
CA PHE A 3 4.66 -47.53 -15.29
C PHE A 3 5.08 -46.28 -14.47
N PHE A 4 4.85 -46.19 -13.15
CA PHE A 4 5.21 -44.99 -12.34
C PHE A 4 6.30 -45.24 -11.27
N ASN A 5 7.24 -46.13 -11.58
CA ASN A 5 8.36 -46.48 -10.70
C ASN A 5 9.71 -46.00 -11.29
N LYS A 6 9.87 -44.68 -11.52
CA LYS A 6 11.15 -44.17 -12.04
C LYS A 6 11.68 -42.82 -11.56
N PHE A 7 11.11 -42.15 -10.55
CA PHE A 7 11.77 -40.98 -9.95
C PHE A 7 11.62 -40.82 -8.43
N LEU A 8 11.43 -41.93 -7.69
CA LEU A 8 11.53 -41.95 -6.23
C LEU A 8 12.63 -42.93 -5.79
N LYS A 9 13.86 -42.43 -5.66
CA LYS A 9 14.75 -42.63 -4.50
C LYS A 9 16.17 -42.10 -4.75
N LYS A 10 16.68 -41.47 -3.68
CA LYS A 10 18.02 -40.91 -3.41
C LYS A 10 18.22 -39.51 -4.00
N ASN A 11 18.31 -38.47 -3.19
CA ASN A 11 19.07 -38.40 -1.94
C ASN A 11 18.22 -38.02 -0.72
N ALA A 12 18.42 -38.79 0.35
CA ALA A 12 18.28 -38.24 1.69
C ALA A 12 19.27 -37.06 1.79
N VAL A 13 18.75 -35.88 2.06
CA VAL A 13 19.56 -34.73 2.48
C VAL A 13 19.02 -34.34 3.85
N ASP A 14 19.95 -34.28 4.78
CA ASP A 14 19.79 -34.13 6.21
C ASP A 14 18.75 -33.10 6.64
N SER A 15 17.98 -33.51 7.65
CA SER A 15 17.20 -32.66 8.54
C SER A 15 18.08 -31.82 9.49
N ASN A 16 19.20 -31.28 8.99
CA ASN A 16 20.12 -30.38 9.70
C ASN A 16 20.91 -29.56 8.67
N ALA A 17 20.32 -28.49 8.14
CA ALA A 17 21.00 -27.32 7.57
C ALA A 17 19.98 -26.30 7.05
N VAL A 18 19.19 -25.71 7.96
CA VAL A 18 18.81 -24.31 7.73
C VAL A 18 20.03 -23.53 8.23
N VAL A 19 21.00 -23.38 7.33
CA VAL A 19 22.06 -22.39 7.52
C VAL A 19 21.31 -21.07 7.64
N ALA A 20 21.32 -20.50 8.85
CA ALA A 20 21.04 -19.10 9.04
C ALA A 20 21.89 -18.36 8.01
N SER A 21 21.25 -17.79 7.00
CA SER A 21 21.95 -16.89 6.08
C SER A 21 22.30 -15.67 6.92
N GLU A 22 23.49 -15.68 7.50
CA GLU A 22 24.17 -14.46 7.89
C GLU A 22 24.06 -13.50 6.70
N ILE A 23 23.68 -12.27 7.00
CA ILE A 23 23.67 -11.18 6.02
C ILE A 23 25.09 -11.05 5.49
N VAL A 24 25.35 -11.61 4.32
CA VAL A 24 26.58 -11.35 3.57
C VAL A 24 26.40 -9.98 2.93
N LEU A 25 26.78 -8.94 3.67
CA LEU A 25 27.06 -7.63 3.09
C LEU A 25 28.05 -7.84 1.94
N PRO A 26 27.78 -7.39 0.70
CA PRO A 26 28.75 -7.49 -0.37
C PRO A 26 30.04 -6.79 0.05
N GLU A 27 31.18 -7.50 -0.02
CA GLU A 27 32.51 -6.93 0.23
C GLU A 27 32.78 -5.78 -0.76
N LEU A 28 32.41 -4.57 -0.36
CA LEU A 28 32.88 -3.34 -0.96
C LEU A 28 34.35 -3.15 -0.56
N LYS A 29 35.27 -3.78 -1.29
CA LYS A 29 36.67 -3.34 -1.33
C LYS A 29 36.76 -2.06 -2.18
N LYS A 30 36.26 -0.97 -1.61
CA LYS A 30 36.81 0.37 -1.84
C LYS A 30 37.41 0.79 -0.51
N VAL A 31 38.59 1.41 -0.56
CA VAL A 31 39.26 1.99 0.60
C VAL A 31 38.29 3.04 1.19
N VAL A 32 37.53 2.64 2.20
CA VAL A 32 36.76 3.55 3.02
C VAL A 32 37.75 4.06 4.04
N GLU A 33 38.12 5.34 3.96
CA GLU A 33 38.72 6.01 5.11
C GLU A 33 37.75 5.79 6.28
N GLN A 34 38.20 5.02 7.28
CA GLN A 34 37.48 4.88 8.54
C GLN A 34 37.52 6.25 9.22
N ILE A 35 36.51 7.08 8.91
CA ILE A 35 36.19 8.22 9.74
C ILE A 35 35.73 7.60 11.05
N ASN A 36 36.59 7.64 12.07
CA ASN A 36 36.29 7.13 13.39
C ASN A 36 35.55 8.24 14.13
N ILE A 37 34.24 8.08 14.28
CA ILE A 37 33.35 9.08 14.85
C ILE A 37 33.01 8.57 16.24
N ASP A 38 33.22 9.42 17.24
CA ASP A 38 32.90 9.08 18.63
C ASP A 38 31.37 9.15 18.78
N LEU A 39 30.71 7.99 18.68
CA LEU A 39 29.26 7.85 18.81
C LEU A 39 28.92 7.51 20.27
N PRO A 40 27.98 8.24 20.91
CA PRO A 40 27.64 8.03 22.31
C PRO A 40 27.01 6.65 22.53
N GLU A 41 27.49 5.92 23.54
CA GLU A 41 26.98 4.59 23.88
C GLU A 41 25.54 4.65 24.39
N GLY A 42 24.67 3.80 23.82
CA GLY A 42 23.28 3.67 24.26
C GLY A 42 22.34 4.80 23.85
N GLU A 43 22.81 5.78 23.06
CA GLU A 43 22.01 6.91 22.61
C GLU A 43 21.81 6.91 21.09
N ILE A 44 20.59 7.25 20.65
CA ILE A 44 20.27 7.43 19.23
C ILE A 44 20.86 8.75 18.73
N VAL A 45 21.57 8.68 17.61
CA VAL A 45 22.26 9.80 16.98
C VAL A 45 21.48 10.26 15.75
N LYS A 46 21.34 11.59 15.60
CA LYS A 46 20.68 12.19 14.43
C LYS A 46 21.60 12.23 13.22
N PHE A 47 21.02 12.11 12.04
CA PHE A 47 21.73 12.40 10.80
C PHE A 47 21.91 13.93 10.64
N GLU A 48 22.98 14.35 9.98
CA GLU A 48 23.27 15.77 9.75
C GLU A 48 22.20 16.44 8.87
N ASP A 49 21.98 17.74 9.11
CA ASP A 49 21.08 18.56 8.29
C ASP A 49 21.64 18.72 6.86
N GLY A 50 20.80 18.49 5.85
CA GLY A 50 21.18 18.59 4.43
C GLY A 50 20.61 17.46 3.58
N VAL A 51 21.42 16.94 2.64
CA VAL A 51 21.05 15.77 1.83
C VAL A 51 21.59 14.51 2.49
N LEU A 52 20.73 13.57 2.84
CA LEU A 52 21.10 12.25 3.35
C LEU A 52 21.69 11.41 2.21
N ASP A 53 23.01 11.22 2.20
CA ASP A 53 23.67 10.28 1.29
C ASP A 53 23.73 8.89 1.93
N THR A 54 22.94 7.95 1.40
CA THR A 54 22.81 6.61 1.95
C THR A 54 24.08 5.76 1.77
N SER A 55 25.04 6.23 0.97
CA SER A 55 26.32 5.58 0.72
C SER A 55 27.48 6.19 1.53
N SER A 56 27.23 7.31 2.23
CA SER A 56 28.23 7.95 3.08
C SER A 56 28.68 7.04 4.23
N SER A 57 29.99 6.96 4.45
CA SER A 57 30.56 6.16 5.53
C SER A 57 30.08 6.61 6.92
N LEU A 58 29.84 7.91 7.11
CA LEU A 58 29.27 8.48 8.33
C LEU A 58 27.81 8.05 8.52
N ALA A 59 26.97 8.19 7.49
CA ALA A 59 25.56 7.81 7.57
C ALA A 59 25.39 6.31 7.87
N VAL A 60 26.18 5.46 7.22
CA VAL A 60 26.16 4.01 7.47
C VAL A 60 26.61 3.68 8.90
N GLN A 61 27.57 4.40 9.46
CA GLN A 61 27.99 4.21 10.85
C GLN A 61 26.90 4.61 11.84
N ILE A 62 26.28 5.78 11.66
CA ILE A 62 25.14 6.23 12.49
C ILE A 62 24.01 5.21 12.43
N PHE A 63 23.65 4.73 11.23
CA PHE A 63 22.58 3.75 11.05
C PHE A 63 22.84 2.46 11.84
N LYS A 64 24.05 1.89 11.71
CA LYS A 64 24.43 0.66 12.42
C LYS A 64 24.42 0.86 13.94
N HIS A 65 24.92 2.00 14.40
CA HIS A 65 24.92 2.38 15.81
C HIS A 65 23.49 2.46 16.36
N ASN A 66 22.63 3.26 15.73
CA ASN A 66 21.25 3.43 16.17
C ASN A 66 20.50 2.09 16.17
N LEU A 67 20.71 1.26 15.14
CA LEU A 67 20.09 -0.07 15.06
C LEU A 67 20.50 -0.96 16.24
N GLN A 68 21.78 -0.96 16.61
CA GLN A 68 22.27 -1.72 17.75
C GLN A 68 21.61 -1.26 19.06
N VAL A 69 21.59 0.05 19.30
CA VAL A 69 20.95 0.66 20.49
C VAL A 69 19.49 0.21 20.60
N LEU A 70 18.72 0.27 19.51
CA LEU A 70 17.31 -0.10 19.50
C LEU A 70 17.07 -1.60 19.77
N ILE A 71 17.90 -2.48 19.19
CA ILE A 71 17.79 -3.93 19.43
C ILE A 71 18.07 -4.25 20.91
N GLU A 72 19.14 -3.69 21.46
CA GLU A 72 19.51 -3.89 22.86
C GLU A 72 18.43 -3.37 23.80
N GLU A 73 17.86 -2.20 23.50
CA GLU A 73 16.77 -1.63 24.27
C GLU A 73 15.50 -2.48 24.23
N ALA A 74 15.09 -2.95 23.05
CA ALA A 74 13.92 -3.82 22.87
C ALA A 74 14.07 -5.14 23.64
N LYS A 75 15.25 -5.79 23.55
CA LYS A 75 15.55 -7.01 24.33
C LYS A 75 15.51 -6.75 25.82
N ARG A 76 16.09 -5.65 26.29
CA ARG A 76 16.13 -5.28 27.71
C ARG A 76 14.75 -4.97 28.27
N LYS A 77 13.89 -4.28 27.51
CA LYS A 77 12.55 -3.88 27.93
C LYS A 77 11.51 -4.99 27.74
N GLY A 78 11.73 -5.92 26.81
CA GLY A 78 10.78 -6.95 26.42
C GLY A 78 9.55 -6.41 25.68
N LYS A 79 9.58 -5.16 25.23
CA LYS A 79 8.50 -4.49 24.49
C LYS A 79 9.06 -3.36 23.63
N ILE A 80 8.27 -2.96 22.63
CA ILE A 80 8.53 -1.78 21.81
C ILE A 80 7.39 -0.79 22.00
N ASP A 81 7.76 0.44 22.33
CA ASP A 81 6.82 1.51 22.70
C ASP A 81 6.68 2.59 21.61
N ASN A 82 7.51 2.53 20.56
CA ASN A 82 7.55 3.56 19.53
C ASN A 82 7.31 2.93 18.15
N PHE A 83 6.26 3.43 17.51
CA PHE A 83 5.70 2.91 16.29
C PHE A 83 5.33 4.10 15.40
N LYS A 84 5.55 3.97 14.09
CA LYS A 84 5.23 5.01 13.10
C LYS A 84 4.36 4.43 11.98
N LEU A 85 3.83 5.34 11.20
CA LEU A 85 3.08 5.09 9.98
C LEU A 85 3.97 5.47 8.81
N ILE A 86 4.04 4.61 7.80
CA ILE A 86 4.74 4.96 6.56
C ILE A 86 3.76 4.85 5.40
N ARG A 87 3.77 5.89 4.56
CA ARG A 87 2.96 5.96 3.34
C ARG A 87 3.82 6.49 2.19
N GLU A 88 3.55 6.02 0.98
CA GLU A 88 4.22 6.49 -0.23
C GLU A 88 3.20 7.05 -1.23
N ASP A 89 3.44 8.24 -1.77
CA ASP A 89 2.45 8.93 -2.61
C ASP A 89 3.07 9.62 -3.82
N ASP A 90 2.30 9.71 -4.91
CA ASP A 90 2.66 10.55 -6.06
C ASP A 90 2.30 12.02 -5.86
N TYR A 91 1.42 12.30 -4.90
CA TYR A 91 0.83 13.62 -4.70
C TYR A 91 0.71 13.92 -3.21
N PHE A 92 1.21 15.09 -2.81
CA PHE A 92 1.00 15.60 -1.48
C PHE A 92 -0.36 16.34 -1.45
N PRO A 93 -1.32 15.92 -0.60
CA PRO A 93 -2.67 16.47 -0.62
C PRO A 93 -2.69 17.98 -0.27
N LYS A 94 -3.61 18.73 -0.90
CA LYS A 94 -3.75 20.19 -0.70
C LYS A 94 -4.12 20.56 0.73
N ASP A 95 -4.82 19.65 1.35
CA ASP A 95 -5.23 19.68 2.74
C ASP A 95 -4.28 18.69 3.41
N TYR A 96 -3.65 19.07 4.52
CA TYR A 96 -2.57 18.32 5.20
C TYR A 96 -3.06 17.00 5.83
N GLU A 97 -3.89 16.25 5.12
CA GLU A 97 -4.67 15.13 5.58
C GLU A 97 -4.42 13.94 4.63
N TRP A 98 -4.11 12.79 5.20
CA TRP A 98 -3.98 11.51 4.56
C TRP A 98 -5.29 11.10 3.93
N GLN A 99 -5.28 11.04 2.61
CA GLN A 99 -6.34 10.44 1.86
C GLN A 99 -6.14 8.93 1.87
N VAL A 100 -7.06 8.24 2.52
CA VAL A 100 -7.16 6.79 2.41
C VAL A 100 -7.53 6.47 0.97
N ALA A 101 -6.72 5.67 0.30
CA ALA A 101 -6.94 5.27 -1.08
C ALA A 101 -8.20 4.38 -1.14
N SER A 102 -9.31 4.97 -1.58
CA SER A 102 -10.53 4.25 -1.87
C SER A 102 -10.99 4.62 -3.28
N LYS A 103 -11.83 3.76 -3.86
CA LYS A 103 -12.50 4.06 -5.14
C LYS A 103 -13.22 5.42 -5.13
N ASN A 104 -13.65 5.91 -3.96
CA ASN A 104 -14.43 7.14 -3.86
C ASN A 104 -13.57 8.39 -3.63
N THR A 105 -12.34 8.24 -3.12
CA THR A 105 -11.46 9.35 -2.71
C THR A 105 -10.26 9.54 -3.61
N CYS A 106 -9.88 8.52 -4.39
CA CYS A 106 -8.72 8.59 -5.27
C CYS A 106 -8.96 7.85 -6.60
N MET A 107 -8.11 8.17 -7.57
CA MET A 107 -8.08 7.57 -8.90
C MET A 107 -6.62 7.36 -9.31
N GLU A 108 -6.33 6.23 -9.92
CA GLU A 108 -4.98 5.80 -10.28
C GLU A 108 -4.71 5.97 -11.77
N ARG A 109 -3.46 6.34 -12.10
CA ARG A 109 -2.94 6.37 -13.47
C ARG A 109 -2.38 5.00 -13.81
N ASN A 110 -3.19 4.17 -14.48
CA ASN A 110 -2.84 2.79 -14.76
C ASN A 110 -2.16 2.66 -16.12
N CYS A 111 -0.87 2.29 -16.11
CA CYS A 111 -0.09 1.96 -17.31
C CYS A 111 -0.39 0.53 -17.79
N LEU A 112 -1.57 0.32 -18.38
CA LEU A 112 -1.97 -0.97 -18.96
C LEU A 112 -1.04 -1.40 -20.12
N GLY A 113 -1.08 -2.68 -20.50
CA GLY A 113 -0.32 -3.21 -21.64
C GLY A 113 -0.49 -2.41 -22.94
N LEU A 114 -1.69 -1.88 -23.20
CA LEU A 114 -1.97 -0.97 -24.32
C LEU A 114 -1.18 0.35 -24.23
N SER A 115 -1.11 0.94 -23.04
CA SER A 115 -0.34 2.16 -22.76
C SER A 115 1.14 1.97 -23.09
N ILE A 116 1.70 0.82 -22.67
CA ILE A 116 3.10 0.46 -22.93
C ILE A 116 3.37 0.34 -24.44
N ALA A 117 2.48 -0.30 -25.19
CA ALA A 117 2.62 -0.44 -26.64
C ALA A 117 2.55 0.92 -27.37
N ILE A 118 1.62 1.79 -26.98
CA ILE A 118 1.52 3.16 -27.50
C ILE A 118 2.80 3.95 -27.20
N LYS A 119 3.27 3.92 -25.94
CA LYS A 119 4.49 4.60 -25.51
C LYS A 119 5.72 4.13 -26.29
N LYS A 120 5.86 2.82 -26.50
CA LYS A 120 6.95 2.24 -27.32
C LYS A 120 6.96 2.80 -28.73
N LYS A 121 5.80 2.81 -29.42
CA LYS A 121 5.72 3.31 -30.81
C LYS A 121 6.07 4.79 -30.90
N ILE A 122 5.49 5.63 -30.04
CA ILE A 122 5.76 7.08 -30.03
C ILE A 122 7.23 7.36 -29.71
N ALA A 123 7.82 6.63 -28.75
CA ALA A 123 9.22 6.78 -28.40
C ALA A 123 10.15 6.46 -29.57
N LEU A 124 9.91 5.35 -30.28
CA LEU A 124 10.72 4.94 -31.43
C LEU A 124 10.58 5.92 -32.61
N GLU A 125 9.36 6.40 -32.86
CA GLU A 125 9.11 7.42 -33.89
C GLU A 125 9.85 8.73 -33.58
N LYS A 126 9.80 9.21 -32.34
CA LYS A 126 10.55 10.40 -31.89
C LYS A 126 12.07 10.22 -31.98
N ALA A 127 12.56 9.02 -31.69
CA ALA A 127 13.97 8.67 -31.83
C ALA A 127 14.41 8.47 -33.29
N GLY A 128 13.49 8.55 -34.26
CA GLY A 128 13.78 8.32 -35.68
C GLY A 128 14.12 6.87 -36.01
N VAL A 129 13.76 5.91 -35.14
CA VAL A 129 14.05 4.49 -35.32
C VAL A 129 13.03 3.92 -36.31
N LYS A 130 13.50 3.50 -37.48
CA LYS A 130 12.63 2.87 -38.49
C LYS A 130 12.24 1.45 -38.06
N THR A 131 10.99 1.28 -37.67
CA THR A 131 10.41 -0.02 -37.33
C THR A 131 9.81 -0.75 -38.52
N THR A 132 9.71 -0.10 -39.68
CA THR A 132 9.08 -0.66 -40.88
C THR A 132 9.86 -0.27 -42.13
N ILE A 133 10.16 -1.26 -42.98
CA ILE A 133 10.76 -1.04 -44.31
C ILE A 133 9.89 -1.76 -45.34
N ASN A 134 9.36 -1.02 -46.32
CA ASN A 134 8.50 -1.56 -47.38
C ASN A 134 7.31 -2.39 -46.86
N GLY A 135 6.71 -1.99 -45.72
CA GLY A 135 5.59 -2.69 -45.10
C GLY A 135 5.98 -3.91 -44.24
N ILE A 136 7.26 -4.23 -44.11
CA ILE A 136 7.76 -5.30 -43.23
C ILE A 136 8.16 -4.68 -41.88
N SER A 137 7.54 -5.15 -40.79
CA SER A 137 7.94 -4.78 -39.43
C SER A 137 9.28 -5.43 -39.08
N LEU A 138 10.26 -4.60 -38.68
CA LEU A 138 11.55 -5.05 -38.22
C LEU A 138 11.55 -5.17 -36.70
N PRO A 139 12.11 -6.25 -36.13
CA PRO A 139 12.36 -6.31 -34.71
C PRO A 139 13.38 -5.23 -34.34
N VAL A 140 13.10 -4.50 -33.26
CA VAL A 140 14.03 -3.52 -32.68
C VAL A 140 14.61 -4.13 -31.41
N ASP A 141 15.91 -3.94 -31.20
CA ASP A 141 16.59 -4.40 -30.00
C ASP A 141 16.00 -3.73 -28.74
N ASP A 142 15.76 -4.52 -27.70
CA ASP A 142 15.13 -4.05 -26.46
C ASP A 142 15.89 -2.90 -25.79
N LYS A 143 17.23 -2.83 -25.92
CA LYS A 143 18.01 -1.71 -25.38
C LYS A 143 17.70 -0.41 -26.09
N ILE A 144 17.52 -0.45 -27.42
CA ILE A 144 17.15 0.72 -28.22
C ILE A 144 15.75 1.19 -27.82
N ILE A 145 14.81 0.25 -27.63
CA ILE A 145 13.46 0.55 -27.16
C ILE A 145 13.51 1.21 -25.78
N TYR A 146 14.25 0.63 -24.84
CA TYR A 146 14.36 1.15 -23.47
C TYR A 146 14.97 2.56 -23.44
N GLU A 147 16.07 2.80 -24.16
CA GLU A 147 16.66 4.14 -24.24
C GLU A 147 15.73 5.16 -24.89
N ALA A 148 15.02 4.79 -25.97
CA ALA A 148 14.03 5.67 -26.58
C ALA A 148 12.88 6.00 -25.60
N MET A 149 12.42 5.02 -24.82
CA MET A 149 11.32 5.21 -23.85
C MET A 149 11.68 6.13 -22.68
N LYS A 150 12.96 6.33 -22.35
CA LYS A 150 13.39 7.34 -21.35
C LYS A 150 13.12 8.77 -21.81
N GLY A 151 13.07 9.01 -23.12
CA GLY A 151 12.84 10.33 -23.71
C GLY A 151 11.36 10.76 -23.79
N VAL A 152 10.44 9.97 -23.21
CA VAL A 152 8.99 10.25 -23.23
C VAL A 152 8.41 10.11 -21.82
N ASP A 153 7.29 10.82 -21.57
CA ASP A 153 6.60 10.83 -20.28
C ASP A 153 6.31 9.40 -19.76
N LYS A 154 6.53 9.19 -18.45
CA LYS A 154 6.41 7.86 -17.87
C LYS A 154 4.97 7.32 -17.92
N TYR A 155 3.98 8.20 -17.82
CA TYR A 155 2.53 7.92 -17.84
C TYR A 155 1.86 8.17 -19.19
N LEU A 156 2.63 8.28 -20.28
CA LEU A 156 2.06 8.45 -21.61
C LEU A 156 1.11 7.28 -21.95
N GLY A 157 -0.16 7.61 -22.19
CA GLY A 157 -1.21 6.63 -22.48
C GLY A 157 -1.78 5.92 -21.26
N ALA A 158 -1.47 6.36 -20.04
CA ALA A 158 -2.07 5.80 -18.83
C ALA A 158 -3.59 6.00 -18.81
N VAL A 159 -4.32 5.00 -18.31
CA VAL A 159 -5.78 5.00 -18.19
C VAL A 159 -6.17 5.31 -16.75
N TYR A 160 -7.13 6.21 -16.57
CA TYR A 160 -7.56 6.66 -15.25
C TYR A 160 -8.65 5.71 -14.76
N LEU A 161 -8.33 4.92 -13.73
CA LEU A 161 -9.23 3.93 -13.13
C LEU A 161 -9.34 4.18 -11.62
N PRO A 162 -10.44 3.80 -10.95
CA PRO A 162 -10.47 3.84 -9.49
C PRO A 162 -9.34 2.99 -8.90
N VAL A 163 -8.96 3.30 -7.66
CA VAL A 163 -7.92 2.57 -6.93
C VAL A 163 -8.16 1.06 -7.00
N HIS A 164 -7.12 0.30 -7.35
CA HIS A 164 -7.17 -1.15 -7.43
C HIS A 164 -7.37 -1.84 -6.06
N PHE A 165 -7.25 -1.10 -4.96
CA PHE A 165 -7.52 -1.58 -3.60
C PHE A 165 -8.85 -1.02 -3.10
N ARG A 166 -9.76 -1.93 -2.73
CA ARG A 166 -10.69 -1.63 -1.64
C ARG A 166 -9.86 -1.80 -0.37
N SER A 167 -9.74 -0.78 0.45
CA SER A 167 -9.25 -1.01 1.80
C SER A 167 -10.26 -1.90 2.53
N THR A 168 -10.03 -3.20 2.57
CA THR A 168 -10.38 -4.13 3.67
C THR A 168 -9.24 -4.03 4.68
N LYS A 169 -9.53 -3.68 5.94
CA LYS A 169 -8.62 -2.76 6.68
C LYS A 169 -7.81 -3.48 7.75
N HIS A 170 -6.60 -3.87 7.39
CA HIS A 170 -5.52 -4.37 8.24
C HIS A 170 -4.37 -3.38 8.28
N PHE A 171 -4.15 -2.68 9.38
CA PHE A 171 -3.05 -1.74 9.49
C PHE A 171 -1.79 -2.41 10.01
N THR A 172 -0.72 -2.47 9.23
CA THR A 172 0.60 -2.84 9.74
C THR A 172 1.38 -1.63 10.11
N VAL A 173 1.81 -1.66 11.36
CA VAL A 173 2.60 -0.64 11.98
C VAL A 173 3.95 -0.54 11.26
N ASN A 174 4.11 0.49 10.42
CA ASN A 174 5.31 0.92 9.68
C ASN A 174 5.52 0.41 8.23
N THR A 175 4.56 -0.15 7.50
CA THR A 175 4.86 -0.66 6.13
C THR A 175 4.68 0.38 5.00
N PRO A 176 5.73 0.77 4.22
CA PRO A 176 5.59 1.48 2.97
C PRO A 176 4.82 0.65 1.95
N LEU A 177 4.05 1.33 1.11
CA LEU A 177 3.23 0.71 0.07
C LEU A 177 4.08 -0.15 -0.90
N GLY A 178 5.34 0.22 -1.14
CA GLY A 178 6.27 -0.56 -1.96
C GLY A 178 6.47 -2.02 -1.54
N VAL A 179 6.38 -2.38 -0.24
CA VAL A 179 6.51 -3.79 0.21
C VAL A 179 5.21 -4.57 0.19
N THR A 180 4.07 -3.89 0.23
CA THR A 180 2.79 -4.50 -0.18
C THR A 180 2.71 -4.69 -1.70
N GLY A 181 3.61 -4.05 -2.47
CA GLY A 181 3.59 -3.95 -3.93
C GLY A 181 3.86 -5.26 -4.70
N ASP A 182 4.61 -6.21 -4.13
CA ASP A 182 4.87 -7.51 -4.78
C ASP A 182 3.57 -8.32 -4.99
N TYR A 183 2.56 -8.08 -4.16
CA TYR A 183 1.22 -8.68 -4.29
C TYR A 183 0.29 -7.91 -5.25
N ASN A 184 0.64 -6.66 -5.56
CA ASN A 184 -0.35 -5.64 -5.90
C ASN A 184 -0.05 -4.86 -7.20
N ALA A 185 1.06 -5.17 -7.89
CA ALA A 185 1.47 -4.52 -9.14
C ALA A 185 1.49 -2.98 -9.09
N VAL A 186 1.73 -2.41 -7.90
CA VAL A 186 1.85 -0.97 -7.67
C VAL A 186 3.27 -0.53 -8.02
N GLU A 187 3.40 0.55 -8.81
CA GLU A 187 4.70 1.12 -9.13
C GLU A 187 5.41 1.66 -7.88
N THR A 188 6.68 1.31 -7.72
CA THR A 188 7.54 1.68 -6.59
C THR A 188 8.19 3.08 -6.72
N ASP A 189 7.90 3.82 -7.79
CA ASP A 189 8.53 5.13 -8.06
C ASP A 189 7.62 6.32 -7.68
N ARG A 190 7.25 6.40 -6.40
CA ARG A 190 6.38 7.45 -5.81
C ARG A 190 7.15 8.72 -5.44
N ASN A 191 6.49 9.87 -5.42
CA ASN A 191 7.16 11.17 -5.22
C ASN A 191 7.53 11.47 -3.76
N PHE A 192 6.73 10.99 -2.82
CA PHE A 192 6.86 11.32 -1.40
C PHE A 192 6.81 10.04 -0.57
N ILE A 193 7.66 9.97 0.44
CA ILE A 193 7.54 8.97 1.51
C ILE A 193 7.26 9.76 2.79
N VAL A 194 6.13 9.48 3.42
CA VAL A 194 5.65 10.16 4.62
C VAL A 194 5.82 9.20 5.79
N ILE A 195 6.69 9.55 6.74
CA ILE A 195 6.86 8.82 8.01
C ILE A 195 6.17 9.65 9.11
N ASP A 196 5.10 9.14 9.68
CA ASP A 196 4.17 9.87 10.55
C ASP A 196 3.88 9.14 11.87
N ASP A 197 3.25 9.82 12.80
CA ASP A 197 2.99 9.33 14.15
C ASP A 197 1.78 8.38 14.22
N ILE A 198 1.99 7.18 14.77
CA ILE A 198 0.89 6.24 14.99
C ILE A 198 -0.14 6.80 15.98
N ASP A 199 0.27 7.66 16.92
CA ASP A 199 -0.66 8.22 17.90
C ASP A 199 -1.64 9.19 17.23
N SER A 200 -1.19 9.96 16.23
CA SER A 200 -2.07 10.81 15.43
C SER A 200 -3.21 9.98 14.82
N PHE A 201 -2.87 8.78 14.37
CA PHE A 201 -3.79 7.83 13.76
C PHE A 201 -4.66 7.10 14.79
N ILE A 202 -4.11 6.60 15.89
CA ILE A 202 -4.90 5.94 16.93
C ILE A 202 -5.92 6.94 17.52
N ASN A 203 -5.47 8.15 17.83
CA ASN A 203 -6.31 9.20 18.41
C ASN A 203 -7.32 9.79 17.42
N SER A 204 -7.22 9.46 16.14
CA SER A 204 -8.19 9.90 15.15
C SER A 204 -9.60 9.31 15.43
N GLY A 205 -9.70 8.20 16.17
CA GLY A 205 -10.98 7.60 16.58
C GLY A 205 -11.66 6.71 15.53
N TYR A 206 -10.91 6.29 14.51
CA TYR A 206 -11.38 5.52 13.37
C TYR A 206 -11.22 4.02 13.63
N ALA A 207 -11.94 3.20 12.89
CA ALA A 207 -11.82 1.75 13.02
C ALA A 207 -10.65 1.23 12.16
N TYR A 208 -9.72 0.56 12.85
CA TYR A 208 -8.60 -0.14 12.26
C TYR A 208 -8.49 -1.51 12.92
N SER A 209 -8.03 -2.50 12.16
CA SER A 209 -7.34 -3.63 12.74
C SER A 209 -5.84 -3.40 12.63
N VAL A 210 -5.04 -3.99 13.51
CA VAL A 210 -3.58 -3.91 13.48
C VAL A 210 -3.04 -5.28 13.09
N ALA A 211 -2.33 -5.34 11.97
CA ALA A 211 -1.66 -6.52 11.46
C ALA A 211 -0.14 -6.42 11.62
N TYR A 212 0.53 -7.55 11.47
CA TYR A 212 1.98 -7.66 11.60
C TYR A 212 2.72 -7.48 10.26
N HIS A 213 2.02 -7.57 9.11
CA HIS A 213 2.62 -7.55 7.76
C HIS A 213 1.87 -6.81 6.63
N ASP A 214 0.57 -6.53 6.77
CA ASP A 214 -0.28 -5.91 5.73
C ASP A 214 -0.72 -4.50 6.07
N ALA A 215 -0.75 -3.58 5.11
CA ALA A 215 -1.20 -2.20 5.31
C ALA A 215 -2.47 -1.89 4.50
N TYR A 216 -3.59 -1.66 5.19
CA TYR A 216 -4.91 -1.28 4.67
C TYR A 216 -5.73 -0.58 5.78
N ILE A 217 -6.26 0.61 5.49
CA ILE A 217 -6.71 1.61 6.50
C ILE A 217 -8.18 2.00 6.29
N ASP A 218 -8.97 2.18 7.37
CA ASP A 218 -10.17 3.08 7.55
C ASP A 218 -11.42 2.39 8.19
N VAL A 219 -12.43 3.11 8.71
CA VAL A 219 -13.89 2.81 8.53
C VAL A 219 -14.77 4.05 8.75
N THR A 220 -14.26 5.15 9.31
CA THR A 220 -15.09 6.35 9.52
C THR A 220 -14.92 7.42 8.43
N HIS A 221 -14.16 7.12 7.37
CA HIS A 221 -14.15 7.81 6.06
C HIS A 221 -13.86 9.32 6.09
N LYS A 222 -13.33 9.83 7.19
CA LYS A 222 -12.74 11.17 7.24
C LYS A 222 -11.23 11.12 6.97
N ILE A 223 -10.70 12.24 6.49
CA ILE A 223 -9.31 12.35 6.05
C ILE A 223 -8.44 12.49 7.31
N LEU A 224 -7.32 11.77 7.40
CA LEU A 224 -6.52 11.74 8.64
C LEU A 224 -5.42 12.80 8.58
N PRO A 225 -5.38 13.84 9.41
CA PRO A 225 -4.31 14.83 9.34
C PRO A 225 -2.91 14.17 9.42
N VAL A 226 -2.03 14.50 8.47
CA VAL A 226 -0.60 14.21 8.57
C VAL A 226 -0.09 14.98 9.78
N SER A 227 0.60 14.35 10.72
CA SER A 227 1.03 15.07 11.93
C SER A 227 2.05 16.17 11.60
N ASP A 228 2.11 17.17 12.47
CA ASP A 228 3.11 18.25 12.35
C ASP A 228 4.54 17.71 12.51
N ASN A 229 4.71 16.57 13.16
CA ASN A 229 5.99 15.92 13.39
C ASN A 229 6.36 14.89 12.31
N ALA A 230 5.54 14.76 11.26
CA ALA A 230 5.83 13.85 10.15
C ALA A 230 7.14 14.24 9.44
N VAL A 231 7.93 13.24 9.10
CA VAL A 231 9.15 13.38 8.30
C VAL A 231 8.83 13.01 6.86
N ILE A 232 9.11 13.92 5.93
CA ILE A 232 8.87 13.71 4.50
C ILE A 232 10.20 13.40 3.83
N LEU A 233 10.36 12.20 3.28
CA LEU A 233 11.54 11.82 2.50
C LEU A 233 11.24 11.99 1.00
N ILE A 234 12.18 12.61 0.29
CA ILE A 234 12.09 12.85 -1.15
C ILE A 234 13.47 12.58 -1.78
N SER A 235 13.51 11.79 -2.86
CA SER A 235 14.78 11.59 -3.57
C SER A 235 15.23 12.90 -4.23
N LYS A 236 16.54 13.14 -4.27
CA LYS A 236 17.12 14.40 -4.78
C LYS A 236 16.64 14.74 -6.19
N ASP A 237 16.58 13.75 -7.08
CA ASP A 237 16.14 13.93 -8.47
C ASP A 237 14.68 14.40 -8.58
N LYS A 238 13.83 13.98 -7.64
CA LYS A 238 12.41 14.37 -7.57
C LYS A 238 12.27 15.75 -6.93
N TYR A 239 13.00 15.99 -5.85
CA TYR A 239 12.94 17.25 -5.07
C TYR A 239 13.18 18.49 -5.95
N ASP A 240 14.23 18.46 -6.78
CA ASP A 240 14.59 19.60 -7.65
C ASP A 240 13.50 20.00 -8.65
N ASN A 241 12.62 19.05 -9.01
CA ASN A 241 11.48 19.31 -9.89
C ASN A 241 10.22 19.69 -9.10
N LEU A 242 9.96 19.01 -7.98
CA LEU A 242 8.78 19.23 -7.15
C LEU A 242 8.76 20.62 -6.52
N ILE A 243 9.91 21.13 -6.08
CA ILE A 243 9.99 22.44 -5.38
C ILE A 243 9.76 23.65 -6.31
N LYS A 244 9.66 23.43 -7.63
CA LYS A 244 9.29 24.46 -8.61
C LYS A 244 7.78 24.76 -8.58
N ASP A 245 6.98 23.88 -7.99
CA ASP A 245 5.56 24.07 -7.77
C ASP A 245 5.34 24.82 -6.44
N GLU A 246 4.80 26.04 -6.50
CA GLU A 246 4.56 26.90 -5.33
C GLU A 246 3.48 26.37 -4.38
N ASP A 247 2.60 25.47 -4.83
CA ASP A 247 1.65 24.79 -3.94
C ASP A 247 2.35 23.66 -3.18
N ILE A 248 3.15 22.83 -3.86
CA ILE A 248 3.92 21.76 -3.21
C ILE A 248 4.92 22.36 -2.22
N LYS A 249 5.65 23.41 -2.62
CA LYS A 249 6.61 24.07 -1.76
C LYS A 249 5.98 24.57 -0.47
N ARG A 250 4.84 25.26 -0.55
CA ARG A 250 4.07 25.73 0.62
C ARG A 250 3.55 24.57 1.47
N GLN A 251 3.17 23.46 0.86
CA GLN A 251 2.74 22.27 1.58
C GLN A 251 3.89 21.57 2.31
N LEU A 252 5.13 21.71 1.85
CA LEU A 252 6.30 21.21 2.54
C LEU A 252 6.80 22.18 3.63
N GLU A 253 6.42 23.46 3.57
CA GLU A 253 6.74 24.45 4.60
C GLU A 253 6.14 24.04 5.96
N GLY A 254 6.99 24.01 6.99
CA GLY A 254 6.59 23.64 8.36
C GLY A 254 6.83 22.18 8.74
N ARG A 255 7.26 21.32 7.81
CA ARG A 255 7.66 19.93 8.10
C ARG A 255 9.15 19.69 7.93
N ARG A 256 9.64 18.63 8.56
CA ARG A 256 10.99 18.13 8.32
C ARG A 256 11.03 17.39 6.99
N VAL A 257 11.61 18.03 5.98
CA VAL A 257 11.88 17.41 4.68
C VAL A 257 13.31 16.88 4.66
N VAL A 258 13.46 15.57 4.45
CA VAL A 258 14.75 14.90 4.25
C VAL A 258 14.92 14.61 2.77
N VAL A 259 15.82 15.34 2.14
CA VAL A 259 16.23 15.03 0.75
C VAL A 259 17.30 13.95 0.82
N PHE A 260 17.17 12.88 0.05
CA PHE A 260 18.16 11.79 0.05
C PHE A 260 18.74 11.51 -1.33
N ASN A 261 19.96 10.97 -1.35
CA ASN A 261 20.63 10.42 -2.52
C ASN A 261 21.00 8.97 -2.26
N GLY A 262 20.83 8.11 -3.27
CA GLY A 262 21.10 6.68 -3.17
C GLY A 262 19.83 5.85 -3.02
N ASP A 263 19.90 4.84 -2.16
CA ASP A 263 18.89 3.79 -2.06
C ASP A 263 17.75 4.19 -1.11
N GLU A 264 16.51 4.16 -1.61
CA GLU A 264 15.32 4.57 -0.87
C GLU A 264 15.07 3.73 0.39
N VAL A 265 15.25 2.41 0.28
CA VAL A 265 15.08 1.47 1.39
C VAL A 265 16.07 1.78 2.51
N ILE A 266 17.32 2.07 2.16
CA ILE A 266 18.34 2.47 3.13
C ILE A 266 18.00 3.85 3.74
N ALA A 267 17.53 4.81 2.95
CA ALA A 267 17.13 6.14 3.46
C ALA A 267 15.98 6.04 4.48
N ILE A 268 14.96 5.23 4.18
CA ILE A 268 13.84 4.95 5.10
C ILE A 268 14.38 4.37 6.41
N ASN A 269 15.19 3.31 6.33
CA ASN A 269 15.76 2.64 7.50
C ASN A 269 16.62 3.58 8.36
N MET A 270 17.42 4.44 7.71
CA MET A 270 18.21 5.46 8.40
C MET A 270 17.31 6.37 9.23
N ILE A 271 16.31 7.01 8.61
CA ILE A 271 15.42 7.93 9.32
C ILE A 271 14.61 7.24 10.41
N LEU A 272 14.16 6.00 10.22
CA LEU A 272 13.45 5.25 11.26
C LEU A 272 14.30 5.00 12.49
N THR A 273 15.55 4.59 12.31
CA THR A 273 16.44 4.38 13.45
C THR A 273 16.75 5.68 14.18
N GLU A 274 16.84 6.82 13.48
CA GLU A 274 16.91 8.14 14.12
C GLU A 274 15.64 8.46 14.93
N LEU A 275 14.48 8.09 14.40
CA LEU A 275 13.19 8.27 15.08
C LEU A 275 12.95 7.26 16.20
N GLY A 276 13.86 6.31 16.43
CA GLY A 276 13.75 5.28 17.47
C GLY A 276 12.84 4.10 17.09
N VAL A 277 12.82 3.74 15.81
CA VAL A 277 11.95 2.70 15.22
C VAL A 277 12.83 1.61 14.59
N LEU A 278 12.46 0.34 14.79
CA LEU A 278 13.18 -0.82 14.24
C LEU A 278 12.74 -1.11 12.80
N PRO A 279 13.67 -1.19 11.82
CA PRO A 279 13.33 -1.49 10.41
C PRO A 279 12.53 -2.77 10.16
N SER A 280 12.66 -3.82 10.99
CA SER A 280 11.85 -5.05 10.78
C SER A 280 10.36 -4.87 11.02
N GLN A 281 9.95 -3.74 11.60
CA GLN A 281 8.54 -3.41 11.79
C GLN A 281 7.85 -3.11 10.44
N ILE A 282 8.64 -3.00 9.37
CA ILE A 282 8.19 -2.63 8.04
C ILE A 282 7.89 -3.84 7.15
N GLY A 283 8.77 -4.82 7.18
CA GLY A 283 8.73 -6.01 6.32
C GLY A 283 10.08 -6.73 6.26
N ALA A 284 10.06 -7.99 5.81
CA ALA A 284 11.27 -8.84 5.77
C ALA A 284 12.39 -8.28 4.87
N LEU A 285 12.03 -7.44 3.89
CA LEU A 285 12.96 -6.73 3.02
C LEU A 285 13.88 -5.75 3.80
N TYR A 286 13.40 -5.22 4.93
CA TYR A 286 14.02 -4.09 5.64
C TYR A 286 14.88 -4.51 6.83
N ALA A 287 14.60 -5.68 7.43
CA ALA A 287 15.49 -6.42 8.31
C ALA A 287 14.87 -7.78 8.71
N THR A 288 15.69 -8.81 8.89
CA THR A 288 15.26 -10.08 9.53
C THR A 288 15.99 -10.24 10.86
N TYR A 289 15.24 -10.29 11.95
CA TYR A 289 15.78 -10.56 13.29
C TYR A 289 15.49 -11.99 13.76
N ASP A 290 16.09 -12.35 14.89
CA ASP A 290 15.83 -13.60 15.58
C ASP A 290 14.36 -13.75 16.01
N ASN A 291 13.98 -14.96 16.41
CA ASN A 291 12.60 -15.24 16.84
C ASN A 291 12.23 -14.50 18.14
N GLU A 292 13.21 -14.15 18.97
CA GLU A 292 12.98 -13.39 20.20
C GLU A 292 12.45 -12.00 19.88
N LEU A 293 13.12 -11.24 19.00
CA LEU A 293 12.69 -9.92 18.55
C LEU A 293 11.34 -9.96 17.84
N LYS A 294 11.11 -10.96 16.99
CA LYS A 294 9.83 -11.13 16.29
C LYS A 294 8.66 -11.28 17.28
N ASN A 295 8.86 -12.05 18.35
CA ASN A 295 7.85 -12.21 19.40
C ASN A 295 7.61 -10.90 20.14
N ILE A 296 8.68 -10.19 20.53
CA ILE A 296 8.58 -8.88 21.21
C ILE A 296 7.77 -7.89 20.36
N ILE A 297 8.04 -7.80 19.06
CA ILE A 297 7.30 -6.91 18.15
C ILE A 297 5.83 -7.35 18.06
N SER A 298 5.57 -8.63 17.81
CA SER A 298 4.21 -9.17 17.67
C SER A 298 3.36 -8.92 18.92
N ASP A 299 3.93 -9.12 20.10
CA ASP A 299 3.22 -8.95 21.38
C ASP A 299 2.99 -7.46 21.69
N SER A 300 3.95 -6.59 21.36
CA SER A 300 3.80 -5.14 21.52
C SER A 300 2.68 -4.58 20.62
N ILE A 301 2.62 -5.01 19.36
CA ILE A 301 1.55 -4.60 18.42
C ILE A 301 0.18 -5.09 18.91
N LYS A 302 0.10 -6.34 19.38
CA LYS A 302 -1.13 -6.88 19.98
C LYS A 302 -1.58 -6.03 21.16
N GLN A 303 -0.65 -5.62 22.03
CA GLN A 303 -0.97 -4.79 23.19
C GLN A 303 -1.47 -3.41 22.77
N VAL A 304 -0.82 -2.74 21.82
CA VAL A 304 -1.28 -1.45 21.27
C VAL A 304 -2.71 -1.57 20.73
N ALA A 305 -3.03 -2.66 20.03
CA ALA A 305 -4.37 -2.89 19.51
C ALA A 305 -5.40 -3.05 20.64
N LEU A 306 -5.10 -3.87 21.65
CA LEU A 306 -5.97 -4.09 22.81
C LEU A 306 -6.20 -2.80 23.61
N ASP A 307 -5.14 -2.04 23.90
CA ASP A 307 -5.21 -0.80 24.69
C ASP A 307 -6.09 0.27 24.02
N ASN A 308 -6.26 0.18 22.69
CA ASN A 308 -6.98 1.15 21.88
C ASN A 308 -8.28 0.60 21.25
N ASN A 309 -8.77 -0.57 21.70
CA ASN A 309 -9.95 -1.22 21.12
C ASN A 309 -9.87 -1.34 19.58
N LEU A 310 -8.69 -1.71 19.11
CA LEU A 310 -8.42 -2.07 17.73
C LEU A 310 -8.44 -3.59 17.61
N LEU A 311 -8.96 -4.07 16.48
CA LEU A 311 -8.88 -5.49 16.14
C LEU A 311 -7.40 -5.85 15.94
N TYR A 312 -6.96 -7.04 16.35
CA TYR A 312 -5.59 -7.52 16.09
C TYR A 312 -5.64 -8.76 15.18
N ASP A 313 -4.88 -8.76 14.10
CA ASP A 313 -4.81 -9.87 13.13
C ASP A 313 -3.36 -10.32 12.89
N LYS A 314 -3.15 -11.64 12.77
CA LYS A 314 -1.84 -12.28 12.55
C LYS A 314 -1.69 -12.91 11.16
N SER A 315 -2.75 -12.96 10.33
CA SER A 315 -2.68 -13.61 9.01
C SER A 315 -1.80 -12.77 8.06
N HIS A 316 -0.92 -13.30 7.19
CA HIS A 316 -0.87 -14.55 6.41
C HIS A 316 -0.31 -15.83 7.07
N ALA A 317 -1.22 -16.71 7.48
CA ALA A 317 -1.18 -18.16 7.23
C ALA A 317 -2.57 -18.71 7.57
N GLY A 318 -3.38 -19.00 6.55
CA GLY A 318 -4.77 -19.41 6.73
C GLY A 318 -4.94 -20.52 7.77
N ARG A 319 -5.66 -20.20 8.84
CA ARG A 319 -6.66 -21.06 9.52
C ARG A 319 -7.38 -20.37 10.67
N GLU A 320 -6.85 -19.29 11.23
CA GLU A 320 -7.51 -18.54 12.29
C GLU A 320 -7.16 -17.05 12.11
N GLY A 321 -8.12 -16.22 11.67
CA GLY A 321 -7.93 -14.75 11.68
C GLY A 321 -8.51 -13.94 10.52
N HIS A 322 -8.84 -14.51 9.36
CA HIS A 322 -9.45 -13.71 8.30
C HIS A 322 -10.91 -13.37 8.61
N PHE A 323 -11.23 -12.06 8.63
CA PHE A 323 -12.52 -11.61 8.10
C PHE A 323 -12.51 -12.00 6.62
N SER A 324 -13.39 -12.93 6.26
CA SER A 324 -13.36 -13.80 5.07
C SER A 324 -12.39 -13.49 3.90
N SER A 325 -11.73 -14.54 3.38
CA SER A 325 -10.97 -14.53 2.12
C SER A 325 -11.78 -14.08 0.88
N SER A 326 -13.10 -13.97 1.00
CA SER A 326 -13.95 -13.46 -0.10
C SER A 326 -13.87 -11.94 -0.27
N PHE A 327 -13.28 -11.23 0.70
CA PHE A 327 -13.22 -9.76 0.71
C PHE A 327 -11.98 -9.20 0.03
N ASP A 328 -10.86 -9.93 0.04
CA ASP A 328 -9.64 -9.54 -0.68
C ASP A 328 -9.69 -9.88 -2.17
N ASP A 329 -10.45 -10.92 -2.54
CA ASP A 329 -10.32 -11.56 -3.86
C ASP A 329 -11.13 -10.93 -5.01
N MET A 330 -11.97 -9.90 -4.80
CA MET A 330 -12.75 -9.32 -5.91
C MET A 330 -12.88 -7.80 -5.81
N ASN A 331 -11.94 -7.06 -6.40
CA ASN A 331 -12.19 -5.66 -6.78
C ASN A 331 -13.11 -5.58 -8.00
N HIS A 332 -14.37 -5.97 -7.82
CA HIS A 332 -15.43 -5.88 -8.81
C HIS A 332 -15.58 -4.46 -9.38
N ASP A 333 -15.20 -3.45 -8.60
CA ASP A 333 -15.25 -2.06 -9.06
C ASP A 333 -14.16 -1.82 -10.11
N TYR A 334 -12.89 -2.13 -9.83
CA TYR A 334 -11.81 -1.97 -10.81
C TYR A 334 -12.10 -2.73 -12.10
N ASP A 335 -12.51 -4.00 -12.01
CA ASP A 335 -12.86 -4.80 -13.18
C ASP A 335 -14.03 -4.20 -13.96
N ARG A 336 -15.04 -3.64 -13.27
CA ARG A 336 -16.16 -2.95 -13.91
C ARG A 336 -15.69 -1.71 -14.67
N TYR A 337 -14.83 -0.87 -14.10
CA TYR A 337 -14.33 0.34 -14.77
C TYR A 337 -13.35 0.00 -15.91
N LEU A 338 -12.53 -1.04 -15.76
CA LEU A 338 -11.70 -1.56 -16.85
C LEU A 338 -12.57 -2.05 -18.02
N ASN A 339 -13.65 -2.76 -17.74
CA ASN A 339 -14.61 -3.17 -18.76
C ASN A 339 -15.31 -1.96 -19.39
N GLU A 340 -15.64 -0.94 -18.61
CA GLU A 340 -16.19 0.32 -19.15
C GLU A 340 -15.22 0.99 -20.15
N PHE A 341 -13.93 1.04 -19.82
CA PHE A 341 -12.90 1.54 -20.73
C PHE A 341 -12.82 0.71 -22.03
N ILE A 342 -12.86 -0.63 -21.92
CA ILE A 342 -12.84 -1.53 -23.07
C ILE A 342 -14.08 -1.29 -23.96
N GLU A 343 -15.26 -1.15 -23.38
CA GLU A 343 -16.48 -0.87 -24.13
C GLU A 343 -16.45 0.52 -24.77
N PHE A 344 -15.88 1.53 -24.11
CA PHE A 344 -15.62 2.83 -24.72
C PHE A 344 -14.74 2.71 -25.97
N LEU A 345 -13.63 1.96 -25.90
CA LEU A 345 -12.76 1.74 -27.06
C LEU A 345 -13.48 1.01 -28.21
N LYS A 346 -14.30 0.00 -27.89
CA LYS A 346 -15.13 -0.70 -28.89
C LYS A 346 -16.11 0.24 -29.59
N GLN A 347 -16.71 1.17 -28.86
CA GLN A 347 -17.61 2.15 -29.46
C GLN A 347 -16.83 3.16 -30.31
N LYS A 348 -15.69 3.64 -29.82
CA LYS A 348 -14.83 4.62 -30.50
C LYS A 348 -14.24 4.09 -31.81
N PHE A 349 -13.89 2.81 -31.83
CA PHE A 349 -13.26 2.12 -32.96
C PHE A 349 -14.13 0.93 -33.38
N SER A 350 -15.36 1.23 -33.80
CA SER A 350 -16.40 0.25 -34.12
C SER A 350 -15.98 -0.78 -35.17
N GLU A 351 -15.14 -0.38 -36.13
CA GLU A 351 -14.60 -1.24 -37.18
C GLU A 351 -13.58 -2.27 -36.66
N TYR A 352 -13.08 -2.10 -35.43
CA TYR A 352 -12.05 -2.94 -34.81
C TYR A 352 -12.47 -3.55 -33.47
N GLN A 353 -13.77 -3.61 -33.16
CA GLN A 353 -14.30 -4.08 -31.87
C GLN A 353 -13.74 -5.42 -31.39
N SER A 354 -13.55 -6.37 -32.31
CA SER A 354 -13.04 -7.71 -31.99
C SER A 354 -11.60 -7.71 -31.48
N LEU A 355 -10.85 -6.61 -31.66
CA LEU A 355 -9.50 -6.47 -31.13
C LEU A 355 -9.50 -6.13 -29.64
N PHE A 356 -10.58 -5.56 -29.10
CA PHE A 356 -10.63 -5.07 -27.72
C PHE A 356 -11.24 -6.12 -26.78
N THR A 357 -10.35 -6.79 -26.05
CA THR A 357 -10.63 -7.72 -24.95
C THR A 357 -9.82 -7.31 -23.72
N ILE A 358 -10.20 -7.80 -22.54
CA ILE A 358 -9.42 -7.58 -21.30
C ILE A 358 -7.94 -7.91 -21.54
N SER A 359 -7.64 -9.12 -22.02
CA SER A 359 -6.27 -9.56 -22.29
C SER A 359 -5.52 -8.66 -23.28
N SER A 360 -6.18 -8.16 -24.31
CA SER A 360 -5.54 -7.30 -25.32
C SER A 360 -5.20 -5.89 -24.82
N VAL A 361 -5.94 -5.42 -23.81
CA VAL A 361 -5.73 -4.10 -23.22
C VAL A 361 -4.73 -4.18 -22.07
N THR A 362 -4.80 -5.24 -21.25
CA THR A 362 -3.96 -5.37 -20.06
C THR A 362 -2.58 -5.97 -20.35
N ARG A 363 -2.41 -6.79 -21.40
CA ARG A 363 -1.14 -7.46 -21.70
C ARG A 363 -0.47 -6.90 -22.97
N SER A 364 0.80 -6.54 -22.83
CA SER A 364 1.57 -5.84 -23.88
C SER A 364 1.73 -6.65 -25.17
N ASN A 365 1.89 -7.97 -25.08
CA ASN A 365 2.07 -8.85 -26.24
C ASN A 365 0.86 -8.93 -27.18
N TYR A 366 -0.33 -8.55 -26.72
CA TYR A 366 -1.54 -8.51 -27.55
C TYR A 366 -1.88 -7.08 -28.01
N ALA A 367 -1.33 -6.06 -27.36
CA ALA A 367 -1.61 -4.66 -27.64
C ALA A 367 -0.97 -4.16 -28.95
N ASP A 368 0.17 -4.71 -29.37
CA ASP A 368 0.88 -4.27 -30.58
C ASP A 368 -0.02 -4.34 -31.83
N ALA A 369 -0.84 -5.39 -31.93
CA ALA A 369 -1.79 -5.56 -33.04
C ALA A 369 -2.88 -4.49 -33.07
N ILE A 370 -3.27 -3.94 -31.92
CA ILE A 370 -4.22 -2.82 -31.82
C ILE A 370 -3.54 -1.55 -32.32
N VAL A 371 -2.32 -1.30 -31.83
CA VAL A 371 -1.56 -0.08 -32.17
C VAL A 371 -1.20 -0.05 -33.66
N ASP A 372 -0.77 -1.17 -34.24
CA ASP A 372 -0.43 -1.25 -35.66
C ASP A 372 -1.65 -1.04 -36.58
N LYS A 373 -2.85 -1.46 -36.16
CA LYS A 373 -4.08 -1.30 -36.96
C LYS A 373 -4.71 0.08 -36.84
N ILE A 374 -4.70 0.66 -35.65
CA ILE A 374 -5.45 1.90 -35.36
C ILE A 374 -4.53 3.13 -35.41
N GLY A 375 -3.28 2.97 -35.00
CA GLY A 375 -2.29 4.04 -34.85
C GLY A 375 -2.17 4.54 -33.41
N ALA A 376 -0.93 4.75 -32.97
CA ALA A 376 -0.60 5.16 -31.59
C ALA A 376 -1.25 6.50 -31.21
N ASP A 377 -1.19 7.50 -32.09
CA ASP A 377 -1.77 8.83 -31.83
C ASP A 377 -3.29 8.81 -31.66
N ARG A 378 -3.99 8.02 -32.50
CA ARG A 378 -5.46 7.88 -32.43
C ARG A 378 -5.89 7.20 -31.15
N LEU A 379 -5.16 6.16 -30.73
CA LEU A 379 -5.42 5.46 -29.47
C LEU A 379 -5.12 6.35 -28.27
N LEU A 380 -4.01 7.09 -28.30
CA LEU A 380 -3.67 8.04 -27.24
C LEU A 380 -4.74 9.13 -27.09
N ALA A 381 -5.24 9.67 -28.21
CA ALA A 381 -6.34 10.63 -28.18
C ALA A 381 -7.62 10.04 -27.57
N ALA A 382 -7.96 8.79 -27.92
CA ALA A 382 -9.11 8.10 -27.32
C ALA A 382 -8.94 7.84 -25.82
N ILE A 383 -7.74 7.47 -25.36
CA ILE A 383 -7.44 7.30 -23.93
C ILE A 383 -7.59 8.63 -23.19
N ASN A 384 -7.08 9.74 -23.74
CA ASN A 384 -7.24 11.05 -23.12
C ASN A 384 -8.71 11.50 -23.04
N GLU A 385 -9.51 11.17 -24.05
CA GLU A 385 -10.96 11.40 -24.04
C GLU A 385 -11.65 10.57 -22.95
N TYR A 386 -11.33 9.28 -22.85
CA TYR A 386 -11.84 8.43 -21.77
C TYR A 386 -11.43 8.96 -20.39
N ASN A 387 -10.17 9.37 -20.22
CA ASN A 387 -9.67 9.90 -18.95
C ASN A 387 -10.44 11.16 -18.54
N THR A 388 -10.86 12.01 -19.49
CA THR A 388 -11.72 13.16 -19.19
C THR A 388 -13.08 12.70 -18.63
N ILE A 389 -13.71 11.70 -19.26
CA ILE A 389 -14.97 11.10 -18.78
C ILE A 389 -14.79 10.47 -17.39
N ALA A 390 -13.68 9.76 -17.16
CA ALA A 390 -13.37 9.12 -15.89
C ALA A 390 -13.17 10.15 -14.77
N ILE A 391 -12.48 11.26 -15.05
CA ILE A 391 -12.31 12.39 -14.11
C ILE A 391 -13.66 12.98 -13.74
N ASP A 392 -14.53 13.26 -14.72
CA ASP A 392 -15.85 13.84 -14.45
C ASP A 392 -16.72 12.89 -13.60
N LYS A 393 -16.69 11.59 -13.89
CA LYS A 393 -17.37 10.58 -13.08
C LYS A 393 -16.80 10.50 -11.67
N PHE A 394 -15.48 10.52 -11.54
CA PHE A 394 -14.80 10.52 -10.24
C PHE A 394 -15.20 11.75 -9.41
N ASN A 395 -15.15 12.96 -9.98
CA ASN A 395 -15.52 14.19 -9.28
C ASN A 395 -16.96 14.14 -8.78
N ASN A 396 -17.89 13.67 -9.60
CA ASN A 396 -19.29 13.48 -9.17
C ASN A 396 -19.43 12.46 -8.03
N ARG A 397 -18.72 11.33 -8.12
CA ARG A 397 -18.71 10.30 -7.08
C ARG A 397 -18.11 10.83 -5.77
N TYR A 398 -16.99 11.53 -5.85
CA TYR A 398 -16.30 12.13 -4.71
C TYR A 398 -17.17 13.18 -4.02
N GLU A 399 -17.84 14.07 -4.76
CA GLU A 399 -18.75 15.06 -4.18
C GLU A 399 -19.96 14.42 -3.49
N ASN A 400 -20.55 13.38 -4.09
CA ASN A 400 -21.62 12.62 -3.46
C ASN A 400 -21.14 11.91 -2.19
N TYR A 401 -19.94 11.32 -2.24
CA TYR A 401 -19.30 10.71 -1.08
C TYR A 401 -19.11 11.75 0.04
N ARG A 402 -18.50 12.90 -0.23
CA ARG A 402 -18.32 13.97 0.77
C ARG A 402 -19.63 14.41 1.40
N ARG A 403 -20.68 14.61 0.59
CA ARG A 403 -22.01 14.99 1.07
C ARG A 403 -22.60 13.90 1.96
N ASP A 404 -22.50 12.64 1.57
CA ASP A 404 -22.99 11.52 2.36
C ASP A 404 -22.25 11.41 3.71
N ARG A 405 -20.92 11.59 3.73
CA ARG A 405 -20.10 11.55 4.95
C ARG A 405 -20.44 12.66 5.95
N SER A 406 -20.97 13.80 5.52
CA SER A 406 -21.44 14.83 6.46
C SER A 406 -22.61 14.39 7.36
N ASN A 407 -23.24 13.24 7.08
CA ASN A 407 -24.28 12.66 7.92
C ASN A 407 -23.72 11.84 9.10
N ILE A 408 -22.39 11.69 9.23
CA ILE A 408 -21.76 11.09 10.41
C ILE A 408 -21.79 12.12 11.54
N THR A 409 -22.90 12.14 12.29
CA THR A 409 -23.02 12.94 13.52
C THR A 409 -22.24 12.27 14.67
N PRO A 410 -21.98 12.97 15.79
CA PRO A 410 -21.37 12.35 16.96
C PRO A 410 -22.10 11.09 17.44
N GLU A 411 -23.44 11.05 17.37
CA GLU A 411 -24.24 9.89 17.75
C GLU A 411 -24.02 8.71 16.80
N VAL A 412 -23.96 8.97 15.49
CA VAL A 412 -23.65 7.94 14.49
C VAL A 412 -22.24 7.38 14.69
N GLU A 413 -21.29 8.26 15.04
CA GLU A 413 -19.91 7.87 15.32
C GLU A 413 -19.83 6.94 16.53
N GLU A 414 -20.55 7.23 17.61
CA GLU A 414 -20.58 6.36 18.80
C GLU A 414 -21.23 5.00 18.51
N ILE A 415 -22.28 4.95 17.67
CA ILE A 415 -22.86 3.67 17.20
C ILE A 415 -21.79 2.86 16.46
N PHE A 416 -21.06 3.48 15.53
CA PHE A 416 -20.01 2.78 14.77
C PHE A 416 -18.90 2.25 15.68
N LYS A 417 -18.46 3.03 16.68
CA LYS A 417 -17.47 2.57 17.68
C LYS A 417 -17.99 1.40 18.50
N ALA A 418 -19.24 1.45 18.95
CA ALA A 418 -19.86 0.38 19.74
C ALA A 418 -20.01 -0.92 18.91
N THR A 419 -20.51 -0.82 17.67
CA THR A 419 -20.60 -1.97 16.75
C THR A 419 -19.24 -2.61 16.52
N LYS A 420 -18.17 -1.82 16.38
CA LYS A 420 -16.81 -2.34 16.22
C LYS A 420 -16.32 -3.10 17.46
N GLY A 421 -16.54 -2.54 18.66
CA GLY A 421 -16.18 -3.22 19.91
C GLY A 421 -16.91 -4.55 20.09
N LEU A 422 -18.16 -4.64 19.63
CA LEU A 422 -18.93 -5.88 19.59
C LEU A 422 -18.33 -6.90 18.63
N ILE A 423 -18.00 -6.49 17.41
CA ILE A 423 -17.31 -7.34 16.43
C ILE A 423 -16.04 -7.92 17.05
N GLN A 424 -15.19 -7.08 17.67
CA GLN A 424 -13.96 -7.54 18.29
C GLN A 424 -14.19 -8.61 19.36
N LYS A 425 -15.07 -8.32 20.33
CA LYS A 425 -15.40 -9.26 21.40
C LYS A 425 -15.97 -10.57 20.86
N PHE A 426 -16.80 -10.51 19.82
CA PHE A 426 -17.38 -11.70 19.19
C PHE A 426 -16.29 -12.66 18.68
N TYR A 427 -15.26 -12.16 18.00
CA TYR A 427 -14.15 -13.00 17.54
C TYR A 427 -13.19 -13.42 18.66
N GLU A 428 -13.00 -12.61 19.71
CA GLU A 428 -12.16 -12.95 20.86
C GLU A 428 -12.72 -14.11 21.69
N ILE A 429 -14.04 -14.20 21.85
CA ILE A 429 -14.70 -15.28 22.60
C ILE A 429 -14.61 -16.62 21.84
N GLY A 430 -14.35 -16.58 20.53
CA GLY A 430 -14.21 -17.78 19.70
C GLY A 430 -15.53 -18.53 19.54
N GLU A 431 -16.67 -17.83 19.56
CA GLU A 431 -17.97 -18.47 19.35
C GLU A 431 -18.04 -19.13 17.97
N SER A 432 -18.51 -20.38 17.94
CA SER A 432 -18.73 -21.11 16.70
C SER A 432 -20.05 -20.70 16.07
N PHE A 433 -20.02 -20.33 14.78
CA PHE A 433 -21.25 -20.14 13.99
C PHE A 433 -22.06 -21.43 13.92
N ASP A 434 -23.40 -21.33 13.95
CA ASP A 434 -24.28 -22.51 13.92
C ASP A 434 -24.25 -23.19 12.54
N SER A 435 -23.86 -22.45 11.49
CA SER A 435 -23.63 -22.99 10.14
C SER A 435 -22.71 -22.09 9.30
N VAL A 436 -22.15 -22.66 8.21
CA VAL A 436 -21.40 -21.89 7.19
C VAL A 436 -22.27 -20.80 6.56
N LEU A 437 -23.55 -21.07 6.30
CA LEU A 437 -24.46 -20.09 5.71
C LEU A 437 -24.74 -18.90 6.65
N GLU A 438 -24.80 -19.16 7.95
CA GLU A 438 -24.95 -18.10 8.95
C GLU A 438 -23.68 -17.25 9.04
N LYS A 439 -22.51 -17.92 9.05
CA LYS A 439 -21.20 -17.25 8.99
C LYS A 439 -21.14 -16.31 7.79
N ASP A 440 -21.41 -16.80 6.58
CA ASP A 440 -21.32 -16.00 5.36
C ASP A 440 -22.26 -14.78 5.39
N LYS A 441 -23.45 -14.91 5.99
CA LYS A 441 -24.39 -13.79 6.15
C LYS A 441 -23.87 -12.74 7.14
N ILE A 442 -23.36 -13.15 8.30
CA ILE A 442 -22.86 -12.22 9.31
C ILE A 442 -21.62 -11.50 8.78
N GLU A 443 -20.70 -12.23 8.15
CA GLU A 443 -19.51 -11.68 7.49
C GLU A 443 -19.89 -10.66 6.41
N GLU A 444 -20.91 -10.94 5.58
CA GLU A 444 -21.42 -10.00 4.58
C GLU A 444 -22.00 -8.72 5.21
N ILE A 445 -22.73 -8.83 6.32
CA ILE A 445 -23.26 -7.66 7.04
C ILE A 445 -22.11 -6.84 7.64
N ILE A 446 -21.10 -7.49 8.22
CA ILE A 446 -19.87 -6.84 8.70
C ILE A 446 -19.17 -6.12 7.53
N ARG A 447 -19.09 -6.74 6.35
CA ARG A 447 -18.55 -6.08 5.15
C ARG A 447 -19.32 -4.83 4.80
N VAL A 448 -20.66 -4.88 4.75
CA VAL A 448 -21.49 -3.71 4.44
C VAL A 448 -21.31 -2.61 5.48
N PHE A 449 -21.21 -2.95 6.75
CA PHE A 449 -20.87 -2.00 7.81
C PHE A 449 -19.50 -1.35 7.55
N LEU A 450 -18.48 -2.13 7.19
CA LEU A 450 -17.12 -1.63 7.01
C LEU A 450 -16.88 -0.87 5.69
N GLN A 451 -17.62 -1.21 4.63
CA GLN A 451 -17.33 -0.80 3.25
C GLN A 451 -18.54 -0.28 2.47
N GLY A 452 -19.69 -0.07 3.12
CA GLY A 452 -20.88 0.47 2.48
C GLY A 452 -20.60 1.79 1.77
N ASP A 453 -21.24 2.00 0.61
CA ASP A 453 -21.04 3.19 -0.20
C ASP A 453 -21.70 4.42 0.46
N THR A 454 -22.67 4.20 1.37
CA THR A 454 -23.40 5.27 2.09
C THR A 454 -23.42 5.10 3.60
N VAL A 455 -23.51 6.21 4.36
CA VAL A 455 -23.63 6.17 5.83
C VAL A 455 -24.89 5.40 6.24
N LYS A 456 -25.96 5.52 5.43
CA LYS A 456 -27.22 4.80 5.65
C LYS A 456 -27.03 3.29 5.59
N GLU A 457 -26.39 2.77 4.55
CA GLU A 457 -26.12 1.32 4.42
C GLU A 457 -25.30 0.80 5.60
N GLN A 458 -24.29 1.57 6.01
CA GLN A 458 -23.45 1.20 7.16
C GLN A 458 -24.24 1.21 8.47
N LEU A 459 -25.11 2.20 8.69
CA LEU A 459 -25.99 2.26 9.87
C LEU A 459 -27.01 1.12 9.91
N GLU A 460 -27.57 0.75 8.76
CA GLU A 460 -28.48 -0.40 8.67
C GLU A 460 -27.74 -1.71 9.02
N ALA A 461 -26.53 -1.89 8.49
CA ALA A 461 -25.69 -3.04 8.84
C ALA A 461 -25.29 -3.03 10.32
N ALA A 462 -24.92 -1.87 10.89
CA ALA A 462 -24.54 -1.73 12.29
C ALA A 462 -25.64 -2.20 13.24
N LYS A 463 -26.90 -1.83 12.96
CA LYS A 463 -28.06 -2.27 13.74
C LYS A 463 -28.20 -3.79 13.74
N VAL A 464 -28.09 -4.40 12.56
CA VAL A 464 -28.18 -5.86 12.44
C VAL A 464 -27.04 -6.55 13.19
N ILE A 465 -25.81 -6.01 13.12
CA ILE A 465 -24.66 -6.54 13.85
C ILE A 465 -24.89 -6.48 15.37
N ILE A 466 -25.34 -5.33 15.88
CA ILE A 466 -25.64 -5.16 17.30
C ILE A 466 -26.68 -6.18 17.75
N ASP A 467 -27.80 -6.28 17.03
CA ASP A 467 -28.88 -7.22 17.36
C ASP A 467 -28.40 -8.68 17.37
N VAL A 468 -27.66 -9.10 16.34
CA VAL A 468 -27.17 -10.47 16.21
C VAL A 468 -26.12 -10.78 17.29
N MET A 469 -25.12 -9.92 17.47
CA MET A 469 -24.01 -10.20 18.39
C MET A 469 -24.45 -10.12 19.86
N THR A 470 -25.30 -9.16 20.23
CA THR A 470 -25.89 -9.11 21.57
C THR A 470 -26.79 -10.32 21.86
N SER A 471 -27.43 -10.91 20.85
CA SER A 471 -28.24 -12.13 21.05
C SER A 471 -27.41 -13.41 21.27
N LYS A 472 -26.19 -13.45 20.73
CA LYS A 472 -25.29 -14.62 20.79
C LYS A 472 -24.33 -14.56 21.97
N MET A 473 -23.85 -13.37 22.31
CA MET A 473 -22.88 -13.16 23.38
C MET A 473 -23.55 -13.00 24.76
N SER A 474 -23.08 -13.73 25.77
CA SER A 474 -23.40 -13.44 27.18
C SER A 474 -22.61 -12.21 27.65
N LEU A 475 -23.14 -11.02 27.39
CA LEU A 475 -22.50 -9.75 27.72
C LEU A 475 -22.60 -9.44 29.23
N SER A 476 -21.58 -8.77 29.80
CA SER A 476 -21.63 -8.31 31.18
C SER A 476 -22.53 -7.06 31.34
N GLU A 477 -23.05 -6.77 32.54
CA GLU A 477 -23.89 -5.58 32.79
C GLU A 477 -23.21 -4.23 32.43
N SER A 478 -21.87 -4.18 32.45
CA SER A 478 -21.11 -3.01 31.99
C SER A 478 -21.10 -2.87 30.46
N ASP A 479 -21.10 -4.00 29.74
CA ASP A 479 -21.13 -4.00 28.27
C ASP A 479 -22.51 -3.58 27.76
N GLU A 480 -23.60 -4.05 28.38
CA GLU A 480 -24.96 -3.69 27.99
C GLU A 480 -25.25 -2.19 28.10
N LYS A 481 -24.66 -1.49 29.08
CA LYS A 481 -24.82 -0.04 29.26
C LYS A 481 -24.11 0.78 28.19
N SER A 482 -23.02 0.28 27.62
CA SER A 482 -22.30 0.93 26.52
C SER A 482 -22.98 0.77 25.15
N ILE A 483 -23.86 -0.24 25.03
CA ILE A 483 -24.54 -0.61 23.77
C ILE A 483 -25.93 0.04 23.65
N LYS A 484 -26.58 0.36 24.78
CA LYS A 484 -27.85 1.09 24.81
C LYS A 484 -27.63 2.60 24.67
N VAL A 485 -27.35 3.06 23.45
CA VAL A 485 -27.44 4.48 23.03
C VAL A 485 -28.67 4.67 22.16
#